data_AF-A0A9N8QSH2-F1
#
_entry.id   AF-A0A9N8QSH2-F1
#
_cell.length_a   1.000
_cell.length_b   1.000
_cell.length_c   1.000
_cell.angle_alpha   90.00
_cell.angle_beta   90.00
_cell.angle_gamma   90.00
#
_symmetry.space_group_name_H-M   'P 1'
#
loop_
_entity.id
_entity.type
_entity.pdbx_description
1 polymer ?
#
loop_
_entity_poly.entity_id
_entity_poly.type
_entity_poly.pdbx_seq_one_letter_code
_entity_poly.pdbx_strand_id
1 'polypeptide(L)'
;MLSGVAVDFTGKVTHDVLQNGTYSSAIMQQDVLNCHLEISTYYTRCGESDDHHNGEKTGAEKGPCRSETPSVLVVSLVRKCTVALPVDTGLGENGEDGGNGPQNGPGGLSNNPPEETTTAPNLPTRNNPCNKTKAMLENQAVQTKIANLKQQAELPAVNPAGGEKGFKLKTDGTLEDATMTAKHEVDYGDLSDSYGAYHNHTLRGTHMLSHKDIDILLGLTTHNSVVGPGNAFHGMIAAEEDGSGGFNYLNYVVRFNGTYQDAIGFNFTDDQLNDIRKDHKKILEALKLNTLYSNDGGFTLNKEGLQKLFFEAAKLMGMQNNVILQRVDDDGVKTIQLNSDGSTRAVPCV
;
A
#
# COMPACT_ATOMS: atom_id res chain seq x y z
N MET A 1 27.28 -9.39 23.47
CA MET A 1 28.41 -9.03 22.58
C MET A 1 28.21 -9.78 21.28
N LEU A 2 27.77 -9.09 20.23
CA LEU A 2 27.73 -9.63 18.87
C LEU A 2 29.01 -9.15 18.17
N SER A 3 29.94 -10.06 17.89
CA SER A 3 31.14 -9.74 17.12
C SER A 3 30.79 -9.80 15.64
N GLY A 4 30.51 -8.64 15.03
CA GLY A 4 30.49 -8.51 13.58
C GLY A 4 31.91 -8.40 13.06
N VAL A 5 32.30 -9.30 12.16
CA VAL A 5 33.57 -9.19 11.43
C VAL A 5 33.40 -8.11 10.35
N ALA A 6 34.42 -7.28 10.15
CA ALA A 6 34.44 -6.30 9.07
C ALA A 6 34.33 -7.02 7.72
N VAL A 7 33.29 -6.68 6.95
CA VAL A 7 33.14 -7.16 5.57
C VAL A 7 33.82 -6.13 4.67
N ASP A 8 34.83 -6.58 3.93
CA ASP A 8 35.50 -5.79 2.91
C ASP A 8 34.62 -5.69 1.65
N PHE A 9 34.17 -4.47 1.33
CA PHE A 9 33.32 -4.19 0.18
C PHE A 9 34.11 -3.71 -1.07
N THR A 10 35.45 -3.78 -1.04
CA THR A 10 36.29 -3.32 -2.14
C THR A 10 35.96 -4.10 -3.43
N GLY A 11 35.36 -3.41 -4.40
CA GLY A 11 35.09 -3.93 -5.75
C GLY A 11 33.71 -4.57 -6.00
N LYS A 12 32.78 -4.57 -5.03
CA LYS A 12 31.45 -5.23 -5.21
C LYS A 12 30.23 -4.32 -5.14
N VAL A 13 30.40 -3.06 -4.72
CA VAL A 13 29.31 -2.08 -4.63
C VAL A 13 29.71 -0.81 -5.37
N THR A 14 28.94 -0.45 -6.38
CA THR A 14 28.98 0.87 -7.02
C THR A 14 27.95 1.75 -6.32
N HIS A 15 28.40 2.89 -5.80
CA HIS A 15 27.53 3.90 -5.21
C HIS A 15 27.36 5.04 -6.23
N ASP A 16 26.16 5.16 -6.81
CA ASP A 16 25.82 6.29 -7.65
C ASP A 16 25.04 7.31 -6.80
N VAL A 17 25.64 8.49 -6.61
CA VAL A 17 24.97 9.61 -5.95
C VAL A 17 24.11 10.32 -7.00
N LEU A 18 22.79 10.16 -6.89
CA LEU A 18 21.85 10.84 -7.78
C LEU A 18 21.50 12.23 -7.24
N GLN A 19 21.41 13.23 -8.12
CA GLN A 19 20.95 14.55 -7.73
C GLN A 19 19.47 14.50 -7.32
N ASN A 20 19.10 15.29 -6.32
CA ASN A 20 17.71 15.38 -5.86
C ASN A 20 16.79 15.71 -7.04
N GLY A 21 15.73 14.92 -7.24
CA GLY A 21 14.79 15.06 -8.37
C GLY A 21 15.18 14.38 -9.69
N THR A 22 16.30 13.65 -9.77
CA THR A 22 16.72 12.92 -10.98
C THR A 22 16.30 11.44 -11.03
N TYR A 23 15.67 10.94 -9.97
CA TYR A 23 15.19 9.56 -9.91
C TYR A 23 13.67 9.50 -10.14
N SER A 24 13.22 8.63 -11.03
CA SER A 24 11.80 8.35 -11.29
C SER A 24 11.50 6.88 -11.02
N SER A 25 10.24 6.56 -10.72
CA SER A 25 9.78 5.17 -10.52
C SER A 25 10.08 4.24 -11.70
N ALA A 26 10.30 4.79 -12.90
CA ALA A 26 10.71 4.03 -14.09
C ALA A 26 12.10 3.40 -13.96
N ILE A 27 13.01 3.99 -13.17
CA ILE A 27 14.33 3.40 -12.87
C ILE A 27 14.18 2.28 -11.83
N MET A 28 13.25 2.41 -10.89
CA MET A 28 12.99 1.43 -9.83
C MET A 28 12.30 0.14 -10.32
N GLN A 29 11.72 0.14 -11.52
CA GLN A 29 11.06 -1.03 -12.13
C GLN A 29 11.90 -1.74 -13.20
N GLN A 30 13.15 -1.32 -13.44
CA GLN A 30 14.03 -2.07 -14.33
C GLN A 30 14.57 -3.31 -13.61
N ASP A 31 13.78 -4.38 -13.62
CA ASP A 31 14.26 -5.74 -13.39
C ASP A 31 15.23 -6.08 -14.52
N VAL A 32 16.51 -5.79 -14.29
CA VAL A 32 17.58 -6.28 -15.16
C VAL A 32 17.97 -7.64 -14.60
N LEU A 33 17.47 -8.71 -15.24
CA LEU A 33 17.83 -10.12 -15.05
C LEU A 33 18.68 -10.40 -13.79
N ASN A 34 18.00 -10.76 -12.70
CA ASN A 34 18.57 -11.11 -11.38
C ASN A 34 19.09 -9.96 -10.52
N CYS A 35 18.81 -8.70 -10.86
CA CYS A 35 19.13 -7.55 -10.01
C CYS A 35 17.88 -6.73 -9.71
N HIS A 36 17.68 -6.34 -8.44
CA HIS A 36 16.71 -5.33 -8.03
C HIS A 36 17.42 -4.13 -7.40
N LEU A 37 16.80 -2.95 -7.44
CA LEU A 37 17.25 -1.77 -6.71
C LEU A 37 16.51 -1.70 -5.38
N GLU A 38 17.25 -1.57 -4.28
CA GLU A 38 16.72 -1.38 -2.93
C GLU A 38 17.09 0.02 -2.45
N ILE A 39 16.13 0.74 -1.85
CA ILE A 39 16.41 2.03 -1.22
C ILE A 39 17.08 1.77 0.13
N SER A 40 18.26 2.36 0.33
CA SER A 40 18.96 2.36 1.61
C SER A 40 19.18 3.80 2.07
N THR A 41 18.72 4.13 3.27
CA THR A 41 18.85 5.46 3.87
C THR A 41 19.84 5.44 5.01
N TYR A 42 20.78 6.39 5.03
CA TYR A 42 21.72 6.59 6.13
C TYR A 42 22.00 8.07 6.34
N TYR A 43 22.36 8.48 7.55
CA TYR A 43 22.79 9.85 7.81
C TYR A 43 24.30 9.96 7.61
N THR A 44 24.79 11.08 7.05
CA THR A 44 26.24 11.35 6.99
C THR A 44 26.82 11.43 8.40
N ARG A 45 28.06 10.96 8.58
CA ARG A 45 28.80 11.16 9.84
C ARG A 45 28.99 12.65 10.10
N CYS A 46 28.84 13.06 11.35
CA CYS A 46 29.34 14.35 11.83
C CYS A 46 30.90 14.30 11.85
N GLY A 47 31.60 15.43 11.86
CA GLY A 47 33.06 15.52 11.70
C GLY A 47 33.92 14.63 12.63
N GLU A 48 35.24 14.66 12.40
CA GLU A 48 36.29 13.67 12.74
C GLU A 48 36.34 13.07 14.16
N SER A 49 35.51 13.49 15.12
CA SER A 49 35.57 13.05 16.52
C SER A 49 34.28 12.48 17.11
N ASP A 50 33.14 12.50 16.40
CA ASP A 50 31.86 12.02 16.97
C ASP A 50 31.37 10.74 16.28
N ASP A 51 31.61 9.61 16.94
CA ASP A 51 31.15 8.28 16.53
C ASP A 51 29.64 8.16 16.60
N HIS A 52 29.00 7.93 15.45
CA HIS A 52 27.69 7.30 15.40
C HIS A 52 27.76 6.03 14.56
N HIS A 53 27.45 4.91 15.21
CA HIS A 53 27.33 3.61 14.57
C HIS A 53 25.97 3.48 13.87
N ASN A 54 26.02 2.83 12.71
CA ASN A 54 24.93 2.45 11.81
C ASN A 54 23.56 2.25 12.49
N GLY A 55 22.76 3.32 12.59
CA GLY A 55 21.30 3.24 12.72
C GLY A 55 20.64 3.58 14.06
N GLU A 56 21.29 4.25 15.03
CA GLU A 56 20.69 4.35 16.38
C GLU A 56 19.96 5.64 16.74
N LYS A 57 18.87 5.45 17.49
CA LYS A 57 18.34 6.34 18.53
C LYS A 57 18.47 5.63 19.88
N THR A 58 19.14 6.23 20.88
CA THR A 58 18.65 6.15 22.28
C THR A 58 18.99 7.40 23.12
N GLY A 59 17.97 7.85 23.87
CA GLY A 59 18.05 8.11 25.31
C GLY A 59 18.06 9.57 25.79
N ALA A 60 18.76 10.48 25.10
CA ALA A 60 18.91 11.89 25.50
C ALA A 60 18.73 12.88 24.34
N GLU A 61 17.99 12.46 23.32
CA GLU A 61 18.11 12.86 21.91
C GLU A 61 17.78 14.33 21.60
N LYS A 62 18.82 15.16 21.62
CA LYS A 62 18.92 16.33 20.74
C LYS A 62 19.29 15.82 19.33
N GLY A 63 18.42 15.97 18.34
CA GLY A 63 18.88 16.07 16.94
C GLY A 63 19.51 17.45 16.69
N PRO A 64 19.95 17.78 15.46
CA PRO A 64 20.98 17.12 14.64
C PRO A 64 22.39 17.31 15.27
N CYS A 65 23.49 17.01 14.55
CA CYS A 65 24.89 17.17 14.99
C CYS A 65 25.11 18.42 15.88
N ARG A 66 25.97 18.33 16.91
CA ARG A 66 26.29 19.46 17.81
C ARG A 66 27.11 20.60 17.16
N SER A 67 27.35 20.57 15.86
CA SER A 67 28.30 21.45 15.17
C SER A 67 27.71 22.14 13.94
N GLU A 68 28.48 23.08 13.38
CA GLU A 68 28.20 23.86 12.16
C GLU A 68 27.96 23.02 10.89
N THR A 69 28.10 21.69 10.96
CA THR A 69 27.84 20.76 9.85
C THR A 69 26.78 19.74 10.26
N PRO A 70 25.48 19.99 9.97
CA PRO A 70 24.42 19.05 10.29
C PRO A 70 24.57 17.76 9.48
N SER A 71 24.15 16.63 10.07
CA SER A 71 24.07 15.37 9.35
C SER A 71 23.00 15.46 8.27
N VAL A 72 23.32 14.98 7.09
CA VAL A 72 22.41 14.97 5.94
C VAL A 72 21.84 13.57 5.81
N LEU A 73 20.52 13.45 5.71
CA LEU A 73 19.88 12.19 5.32
C LEU A 73 20.29 11.90 3.87
N VAL A 74 21.05 10.84 3.68
CA VAL A 74 21.43 10.32 2.37
C VAL A 74 20.47 9.19 2.03
N VAL A 75 19.82 9.32 0.88
CA VAL A 75 19.06 8.24 0.24
C VAL A 75 19.95 7.66 -0.85
N SER A 76 20.26 6.37 -0.76
CA SER A 76 21.03 5.63 -1.74
C SER A 76 20.18 4.53 -2.37
N LEU A 77 20.43 4.24 -3.65
CA LEU A 77 19.87 3.08 -4.33
C LEU A 77 20.95 2.00 -4.39
N VAL A 78 20.70 0.88 -3.74
CA VAL A 78 21.59 -0.27 -3.72
C VAL A 78 21.10 -1.28 -4.74
N ARG A 79 21.89 -1.54 -5.77
CA ARG A 79 21.62 -2.63 -6.70
C ARG A 79 22.01 -3.96 -6.06
N LYS A 80 21.02 -4.78 -5.70
CA LYS A 80 21.23 -6.14 -5.20
C LYS A 80 21.00 -7.13 -6.32
N CYS A 81 22.05 -7.84 -6.69
CA CYS A 81 21.99 -8.90 -7.67
C CYS A 81 22.06 -10.28 -6.99
N THR A 82 21.09 -11.14 -7.25
CA THR A 82 21.19 -12.57 -6.95
C THR A 82 22.11 -13.20 -8.00
N VAL A 83 23.37 -13.43 -7.62
CA VAL A 83 24.23 -14.30 -8.41
C VAL A 83 23.62 -15.69 -8.28
N ALA A 84 22.99 -16.19 -9.33
CA ALA A 84 22.81 -17.63 -9.47
C ALA A 84 24.23 -18.21 -9.43
N LEU A 85 24.62 -18.80 -8.29
CA LEU A 85 25.87 -19.52 -8.20
C LEU A 85 25.86 -20.53 -9.35
N PRO A 86 26.92 -20.62 -10.16
CA PRO A 86 27.00 -21.67 -11.16
C PRO A 86 26.79 -22.99 -10.42
N VAL A 87 25.84 -23.79 -10.93
CA VAL A 87 25.64 -25.16 -10.48
C VAL A 87 27.02 -25.80 -10.52
N ASP A 88 27.49 -26.23 -9.35
CA ASP A 88 28.72 -26.98 -9.18
C ASP A 88 28.58 -28.27 -9.99
N THR A 89 28.98 -28.23 -11.27
CA THR A 89 29.26 -29.45 -12.03
C THR A 89 30.54 -29.99 -11.44
N GLY A 90 30.38 -30.77 -10.36
CA GLY A 90 31.47 -31.41 -9.65
C GLY A 90 32.44 -32.07 -10.62
N LEU A 91 33.57 -31.41 -10.86
CA LEU A 91 34.75 -32.04 -11.39
C LEU A 91 35.46 -32.63 -10.18
N GLY A 92 35.23 -33.93 -9.98
CA GLY A 92 35.93 -34.73 -9.00
C GLY A 92 37.43 -34.71 -9.27
N GLU A 93 38.17 -33.99 -8.43
CA GLU A 93 39.56 -34.31 -8.17
C GLU A 93 39.57 -35.44 -7.14
N ASN A 94 40.04 -36.62 -7.56
CA ASN A 94 40.80 -37.63 -6.79
C ASN A 94 40.65 -39.00 -7.46
N GLY A 95 41.75 -39.56 -7.98
CA GLY A 95 41.80 -40.94 -8.43
C GLY A 95 42.89 -41.26 -9.43
N GLU A 96 44.11 -41.45 -8.91
CA GLU A 96 45.14 -42.27 -9.56
C GLU A 96 44.63 -43.71 -9.79
N ASP A 97 45.35 -44.44 -10.66
CA ASP A 97 45.31 -45.89 -10.92
C ASP A 97 44.35 -46.47 -11.99
N GLY A 98 44.92 -46.68 -13.18
CA GLY A 98 45.11 -48.02 -13.76
C GLY A 98 43.91 -48.86 -14.23
N GLY A 99 43.86 -49.21 -15.52
CA GLY A 99 43.12 -50.40 -15.96
C GLY A 99 42.82 -50.49 -17.46
N ASN A 100 43.59 -51.33 -18.17
CA ASN A 100 43.31 -51.80 -19.53
C ASN A 100 42.02 -52.65 -19.62
N GLY A 101 41.24 -52.48 -20.69
CA GLY A 101 40.23 -53.46 -21.10
C GLY A 101 39.41 -53.03 -22.33
N PRO A 102 39.31 -53.84 -23.42
CA PRO A 102 38.51 -53.51 -24.59
C PRO A 102 37.19 -54.29 -24.59
N GLN A 103 36.03 -53.62 -24.52
CA GLN A 103 34.76 -54.28 -24.84
C GLN A 103 33.78 -53.36 -25.58
N ASN A 104 33.49 -53.77 -26.81
CA ASN A 104 32.39 -53.34 -27.66
C ASN A 104 31.03 -53.73 -27.05
N GLY A 105 30.05 -52.84 -27.11
CA GLY A 105 28.64 -53.18 -26.86
C GLY A 105 27.71 -51.97 -26.99
N PRO A 106 26.70 -52.01 -27.88
CA PRO A 106 25.68 -50.97 -27.99
C PRO A 106 24.46 -51.30 -27.12
N GLY A 107 23.95 -50.35 -26.34
CA GLY A 107 22.60 -50.46 -25.79
C GLY A 107 22.39 -49.80 -24.42
N GLY A 108 21.32 -49.01 -24.33
CA GLY A 108 20.72 -48.64 -23.05
C GLY A 108 20.37 -47.15 -22.91
N LEU A 109 19.51 -46.62 -23.78
CA LEU A 109 18.84 -45.34 -23.50
C LEU A 109 17.86 -45.55 -22.34
N SER A 110 18.24 -44.99 -21.20
CA SER A 110 17.45 -44.91 -19.97
C SER A 110 16.22 -44.01 -20.19
N ASN A 111 15.03 -44.56 -19.96
CA ASN A 111 13.78 -43.80 -19.85
C ASN A 111 13.63 -43.32 -18.40
N ASN A 112 14.09 -42.11 -18.10
CA ASN A 112 13.55 -41.32 -17.00
C ASN A 112 13.05 -39.99 -17.59
N PRO A 113 11.76 -39.63 -17.44
CA PRO A 113 11.29 -38.31 -17.83
C PRO A 113 11.94 -37.26 -16.91
N PRO A 114 12.31 -36.08 -17.43
CA PRO A 114 12.79 -35.01 -16.59
C PRO A 114 11.67 -34.59 -15.63
N GLU A 115 12.01 -34.51 -14.36
CA GLU A 115 11.19 -33.99 -13.28
C GLU A 115 10.72 -32.59 -13.68
N GLU A 116 9.43 -32.46 -14.01
CA GLU A 116 8.79 -31.17 -14.25
C GLU A 116 8.90 -30.35 -12.98
N THR A 117 9.89 -29.45 -12.96
CA THR A 117 9.87 -28.30 -12.08
C THR A 117 8.63 -27.51 -12.46
N THR A 118 7.59 -27.60 -11.63
CA THR A 118 6.38 -26.80 -11.70
C THR A 118 6.77 -25.35 -11.46
N THR A 119 7.21 -24.68 -12.52
CA THR A 119 7.25 -23.22 -12.55
C THR A 119 5.80 -22.78 -12.42
N ALA A 120 5.47 -22.22 -11.25
CA ALA A 120 4.20 -21.57 -11.02
C ALA A 120 3.94 -20.62 -12.20
N PRO A 121 2.74 -20.63 -12.78
CA PRO A 121 2.46 -19.85 -13.98
C PRO A 121 2.76 -18.39 -13.69
N ASN A 122 3.58 -17.79 -14.54
CA ASN A 122 3.91 -16.37 -14.54
C ASN A 122 2.60 -15.59 -14.77
N LEU A 123 1.89 -15.29 -13.68
CA LEU A 123 0.71 -14.44 -13.70
C LEU A 123 1.19 -13.06 -14.17
N PRO A 124 0.63 -12.51 -15.27
CA PRO A 124 1.02 -11.18 -15.74
C PRO A 124 0.86 -10.20 -14.58
N THR A 125 1.88 -9.37 -14.35
CA THR A 125 1.87 -8.36 -13.29
C THR A 125 0.65 -7.47 -13.49
N ARG A 126 -0.37 -7.73 -12.67
CA ARG A 126 -1.67 -7.04 -12.61
C ARG A 126 -1.47 -5.64 -12.00
N ASN A 127 -0.62 -4.82 -12.63
CA ASN A 127 -0.16 -3.55 -12.06
C ASN A 127 -1.18 -2.41 -12.19
N ASN A 128 -2.30 -2.59 -12.90
CA ASN A 128 -3.34 -1.57 -12.94
C ASN A 128 -4.18 -1.58 -11.64
N PRO A 129 -4.65 -0.41 -11.16
CA PRO A 129 -5.45 -0.29 -9.93
C PRO A 129 -6.70 -1.16 -9.89
N CYS A 130 -7.32 -1.41 -11.04
CA CYS A 130 -8.50 -2.27 -11.19
C CYS A 130 -8.20 -3.72 -10.83
N ASN A 131 -7.15 -4.29 -11.41
CA ASN A 131 -6.78 -5.69 -11.22
C ASN A 131 -6.30 -5.94 -9.78
N LYS A 132 -5.66 -4.94 -9.14
CA LYS A 132 -5.32 -5.00 -7.71
C LYS A 132 -6.58 -5.10 -6.84
N THR A 133 -7.62 -4.30 -7.12
CA THR A 133 -8.87 -4.39 -6.36
C THR A 133 -9.62 -5.68 -6.62
N LYS A 134 -9.69 -6.13 -7.88
CA LYS A 134 -10.28 -7.44 -8.21
C LYS A 134 -9.56 -8.57 -7.46
N ALA A 135 -8.22 -8.63 -7.53
CA ALA A 135 -7.44 -9.68 -6.88
C ALA A 135 -7.62 -9.69 -5.35
N MET A 136 -7.65 -8.51 -4.73
CA MET A 136 -7.94 -8.39 -3.29
C MET A 136 -9.37 -8.87 -2.96
N LEU A 137 -10.36 -8.54 -3.78
CA LEU A 137 -11.75 -8.96 -3.57
C LEU A 137 -11.98 -10.45 -3.90
N GLU A 138 -11.10 -11.09 -4.69
CA GLU A 138 -11.09 -12.53 -4.95
C GLU A 138 -10.61 -13.34 -3.72
N ASN A 139 -9.92 -12.70 -2.76
CA ASN A 139 -9.44 -13.37 -1.55
C ASN A 139 -10.59 -13.67 -0.58
N GLN A 140 -10.82 -14.95 -0.27
CA GLN A 140 -11.92 -15.41 0.58
C GLN A 140 -11.90 -14.82 2.00
N ALA A 141 -10.71 -14.61 2.58
CA ALA A 141 -10.57 -14.03 3.91
C ALA A 141 -10.99 -12.55 3.90
N VAL A 142 -10.63 -11.82 2.84
CA VAL A 142 -11.06 -10.42 2.64
C VAL A 142 -12.57 -10.35 2.45
N GLN A 143 -13.16 -11.22 1.61
CA GLN A 143 -14.61 -11.27 1.43
C GLN A 143 -15.35 -11.52 2.74
N THR A 144 -14.83 -12.42 3.58
CA THR A 144 -15.42 -12.74 4.88
C THR A 144 -15.42 -11.51 5.80
N LYS A 145 -14.29 -10.77 5.86
CA LYS A 145 -14.22 -9.54 6.65
C LYS A 145 -15.14 -8.44 6.09
N ILE A 146 -15.19 -8.28 4.77
CA ILE A 146 -16.11 -7.35 4.09
C ILE A 146 -17.58 -7.67 4.42
N ALA A 147 -17.97 -8.95 4.43
CA ALA A 147 -19.31 -9.37 4.82
C ALA A 147 -19.63 -9.02 6.28
N ASN A 148 -18.66 -9.18 7.18
CA ASN A 148 -18.82 -8.76 8.58
C ASN A 148 -18.96 -7.24 8.72
N LEU A 149 -18.20 -6.46 7.93
CA LEU A 149 -18.32 -5.00 7.91
C LEU A 149 -19.67 -4.54 7.36
N LYS A 150 -20.22 -5.22 6.35
CA LYS A 150 -21.58 -4.98 5.85
C LYS A 150 -22.63 -5.14 6.97
N GLN A 151 -22.60 -6.28 7.68
CA GLN A 151 -23.50 -6.53 8.81
C GLN A 151 -23.31 -5.50 9.94
N GLN A 152 -22.07 -5.08 10.18
CA GLN A 152 -21.76 -4.05 11.18
C GLN A 152 -22.34 -2.69 10.79
N ALA A 153 -22.31 -2.32 9.50
CA ALA A 153 -22.83 -1.05 9.00
C ALA A 153 -24.36 -0.90 9.18
N GLU A 154 -25.09 -2.01 9.25
CA GLU A 154 -26.54 -2.04 9.47
C GLU A 154 -26.93 -1.76 10.92
N LEU A 155 -26.00 -1.89 11.87
CA LEU A 155 -26.32 -1.74 13.28
C LEU A 155 -26.66 -0.28 13.61
N PRO A 156 -27.84 0.00 14.20
CA PRO A 156 -28.22 1.36 14.54
C PRO A 156 -27.33 1.89 15.66
N ALA A 157 -27.20 3.21 15.73
CA ALA A 157 -26.40 3.89 16.74
C ALA A 157 -26.79 3.51 18.19
N VAL A 158 -28.04 3.13 18.46
CA VAL A 158 -28.48 2.71 19.80
C VAL A 158 -28.04 1.30 20.18
N ASN A 159 -27.54 0.50 19.23
CA ASN A 159 -27.03 -0.83 19.50
C ASN A 159 -25.65 -0.73 20.20
N PRO A 160 -25.45 -1.38 21.37
CA PRO A 160 -24.16 -1.34 22.08
C PRO A 160 -23.02 -2.04 21.31
N ALA A 161 -23.34 -2.93 20.38
CA ALA A 161 -22.38 -3.54 19.46
C ALA A 161 -22.23 -2.77 18.14
N GLY A 162 -22.99 -1.69 17.95
CA GLY A 162 -22.90 -0.80 16.80
C GLY A 162 -21.67 0.12 16.87
N GLY A 163 -21.41 0.85 15.78
CA GLY A 163 -20.20 1.65 15.61
C GLY A 163 -19.37 1.15 14.42
N GLU A 164 -18.21 1.75 14.25
CA GLU A 164 -17.26 1.38 13.20
C GLU A 164 -16.34 0.24 13.67
N LYS A 165 -16.09 -0.69 12.75
CA LYS A 165 -15.07 -1.72 12.85
C LYS A 165 -14.24 -1.69 11.58
N GLY A 166 -13.03 -2.22 11.67
CA GLY A 166 -12.18 -2.37 10.51
C GLY A 166 -11.21 -3.52 10.64
N PHE A 167 -10.43 -3.70 9.58
CA PHE A 167 -9.31 -4.61 9.53
C PHE A 167 -8.23 -4.05 8.61
N LYS A 168 -6.99 -4.48 8.80
CA LYS A 168 -5.87 -4.16 7.92
C LYS A 168 -5.31 -5.40 7.23
N LEU A 169 -4.80 -5.21 6.01
CA LEU A 169 -4.05 -6.20 5.23
C LEU A 169 -2.56 -5.97 5.45
N LYS A 170 -1.90 -6.97 6.01
CA LYS A 170 -0.46 -7.01 6.19
C LYS A 170 0.25 -7.39 4.90
N THR A 171 1.50 -6.97 4.79
CA THR A 171 2.43 -7.23 3.67
C THR A 171 2.70 -8.71 3.45
N ASP A 172 2.56 -9.55 4.47
CA ASP A 172 2.62 -11.01 4.38
C ASP A 172 1.30 -11.66 3.89
N GLY A 173 0.28 -10.86 3.62
CA GLY A 173 -1.05 -11.28 3.17
C GLY A 173 -2.03 -11.64 4.29
N THR A 174 -1.62 -11.56 5.56
CA THR A 174 -2.51 -11.82 6.70
C THR A 174 -3.45 -10.63 6.98
N LEU A 175 -4.53 -10.91 7.71
CA LEU A 175 -5.54 -9.92 8.12
C LEU A 175 -5.51 -9.74 9.62
N GLU A 176 -5.55 -8.50 10.08
CA GLU A 176 -5.64 -8.14 11.50
C GLU A 176 -6.85 -7.26 11.73
N ASP A 177 -7.65 -7.58 12.75
CA ASP A 177 -8.78 -6.74 13.15
C ASP A 177 -8.29 -5.44 13.78
N ALA A 178 -8.89 -4.34 13.36
CA ALA A 178 -8.65 -3.04 13.95
C ALA A 178 -9.48 -2.88 15.22
N THR A 179 -9.07 -1.97 16.10
CA THR A 179 -9.79 -1.68 17.33
C THR A 179 -10.69 -0.46 17.15
N MET A 180 -11.85 -0.45 17.81
CA MET A 180 -12.73 0.72 17.82
C MET A 180 -12.36 1.59 19.01
N THR A 181 -11.85 2.80 18.78
CA THR A 181 -11.50 3.76 19.85
C THR A 181 -12.65 4.71 20.16
N ALA A 182 -13.49 4.98 19.16
CA ALA A 182 -14.76 5.66 19.33
C ALA A 182 -15.78 5.13 18.32
N LYS A 183 -17.06 5.47 18.53
CA LYS A 183 -18.16 4.97 17.69
C LYS A 183 -18.02 5.26 16.20
N HIS A 184 -17.27 6.31 15.86
CA HIS A 184 -16.99 6.78 14.50
C HIS A 184 -15.48 6.88 14.27
N GLU A 185 -14.70 6.01 14.91
CA GLU A 185 -13.26 5.99 14.80
C GLU A 185 -12.68 4.58 14.98
N VAL A 186 -11.96 4.13 13.96
CA VAL A 186 -11.21 2.89 13.95
C VAL A 186 -9.72 3.20 14.10
N ASP A 187 -9.08 2.52 15.05
CA ASP A 187 -7.63 2.53 15.23
C ASP A 187 -7.03 1.23 14.69
N TYR A 188 -6.26 1.38 13.62
CA TYR A 188 -5.54 0.29 12.96
C TYR A 188 -4.22 -0.06 13.65
N GLY A 189 -3.84 0.67 14.71
CA GLY A 189 -2.56 0.52 15.40
C GLY A 189 -1.38 0.84 14.49
N ASP A 190 -0.30 0.09 14.65
CA ASP A 190 0.87 0.22 13.77
C ASP A 190 0.55 -0.24 12.34
N LEU A 191 0.81 0.65 11.37
CA LEU A 191 0.61 0.41 9.93
C LEU A 191 1.91 0.00 9.23
N SER A 192 3.03 -0.13 9.94
CA SER A 192 4.37 -0.41 9.39
C SER A 192 4.45 -1.69 8.56
N ASP A 193 3.65 -2.69 8.90
CA ASP A 193 3.59 -3.97 8.23
C ASP A 193 2.41 -4.09 7.25
N SER A 194 1.67 -3.01 6.99
CA SER A 194 0.37 -3.03 6.31
C SER A 194 0.33 -2.18 5.04
N TYR A 195 -0.42 -2.65 4.04
CA TYR A 195 -0.61 -1.93 2.77
C TYR A 195 -2.08 -1.65 2.45
N GLY A 196 -2.99 -2.17 3.26
CA GLY A 196 -4.41 -2.04 3.01
C GLY A 196 -5.19 -1.91 4.30
N ALA A 197 -6.28 -1.18 4.27
CA ALA A 197 -7.24 -1.15 5.37
C ALA A 197 -8.67 -1.12 4.83
N TYR A 198 -9.61 -1.56 5.66
CA TYR A 198 -11.05 -1.43 5.43
C TYR A 198 -11.74 -1.12 6.75
N HIS A 199 -12.77 -0.28 6.70
CA HIS A 199 -13.73 -0.15 7.79
C HIS A 199 -15.16 0.04 7.28
N ASN A 200 -16.12 -0.12 8.17
CA ASN A 200 -17.48 0.35 7.91
C ASN A 200 -17.69 1.75 8.48
N HIS A 201 -18.52 2.54 7.82
CA HIS A 201 -19.17 3.69 8.43
C HIS A 201 -20.44 3.23 9.16
N THR A 202 -20.91 4.04 10.11
CA THR A 202 -22.17 3.76 10.82
C THR A 202 -23.40 4.00 9.96
N LEU A 203 -24.53 3.36 10.30
CA LEU A 203 -25.80 3.47 9.57
C LEU A 203 -26.27 4.91 9.35
N ARG A 204 -25.99 5.82 10.27
CA ARG A 204 -26.28 7.26 10.15
C ARG A 204 -24.98 8.05 10.12
N GLY A 205 -24.99 9.19 9.43
CA GLY A 205 -23.83 10.07 9.28
C GLY A 205 -23.43 10.23 7.82
N THR A 206 -22.18 10.62 7.57
CA THR A 206 -21.62 10.68 6.22
C THR A 206 -21.06 9.31 5.86
N HIS A 207 -21.59 8.71 4.79
CA HIS A 207 -21.30 7.34 4.36
C HIS A 207 -20.07 7.21 3.45
N MET A 208 -19.26 8.25 3.35
CA MET A 208 -18.02 8.25 2.59
C MET A 208 -16.98 9.14 3.27
N LEU A 209 -15.73 8.72 3.12
CA LEU A 209 -14.46 9.38 3.35
C LEU A 209 -14.51 10.77 4.01
N SER A 210 -13.95 10.82 5.21
CA SER A 210 -13.49 12.02 5.89
C SER A 210 -12.03 12.32 5.54
N HIS A 211 -11.55 13.51 5.91
CA HIS A 211 -10.12 13.84 5.86
C HIS A 211 -9.25 12.81 6.62
N LYS A 212 -9.77 12.15 7.68
CA LYS A 212 -9.03 11.09 8.42
C LYS A 212 -8.79 9.87 7.54
N ASP A 213 -9.70 9.56 6.64
CA ASP A 213 -9.58 8.37 5.80
C ASP A 213 -8.52 8.51 4.71
N ILE A 214 -8.33 9.74 4.20
CA ILE A 214 -7.22 10.08 3.30
C ILE A 214 -5.91 10.05 4.09
N ASP A 215 -5.91 10.53 5.34
CA ASP A 215 -4.75 10.47 6.23
C ASP A 215 -4.31 9.02 6.53
N ILE A 216 -5.27 8.12 6.78
CA ILE A 216 -4.99 6.67 6.90
C ILE A 216 -4.40 6.11 5.61
N LEU A 217 -4.93 6.50 4.44
CA LEU A 217 -4.35 6.09 3.16
C LEU A 217 -2.89 6.58 3.02
N LEU A 218 -2.59 7.80 3.43
CA LEU A 218 -1.22 8.32 3.45
C LEU A 218 -0.33 7.54 4.43
N GLY A 219 -0.83 7.23 5.63
CA GLY A 219 -0.14 6.36 6.58
C GLY A 219 0.19 4.98 6.00
N LEU A 220 -0.75 4.35 5.30
CA LEU A 220 -0.51 3.09 4.57
C LEU A 220 0.48 3.25 3.41
N THR A 221 0.58 4.45 2.83
CA THR A 221 1.45 4.72 1.70
C THR A 221 2.91 4.95 2.13
N THR A 222 3.12 5.69 3.23
CA THR A 222 4.44 6.08 3.72
C THR A 222 5.16 4.96 4.44
N HIS A 223 4.43 4.07 5.12
CA HIS A 223 5.01 2.97 5.88
C HIS A 223 5.22 1.68 5.06
N ASN A 224 4.61 1.59 3.88
CA ASN A 224 4.68 0.41 3.03
C ASN A 224 5.92 0.40 2.12
N SER A 225 7.10 0.28 2.73
CA SER A 225 8.38 0.23 2.00
C SER A 225 8.57 -1.07 1.21
N VAL A 226 7.94 -2.16 1.63
CA VAL A 226 8.16 -3.51 1.07
C VAL A 226 7.44 -3.73 -0.25
N VAL A 227 6.16 -3.37 -0.35
CA VAL A 227 5.40 -3.54 -1.60
C VAL A 227 5.24 -2.21 -2.36
N GLY A 228 5.59 -1.08 -1.74
CA GLY A 228 5.61 0.23 -2.37
C GLY A 228 4.28 0.98 -2.34
N PRO A 229 4.33 2.32 -2.50
CA PRO A 229 3.21 3.23 -2.26
C PRO A 229 2.00 2.97 -3.18
N GLY A 230 2.23 2.51 -4.42
CA GLY A 230 1.16 2.21 -5.37
C GLY A 230 0.34 0.95 -5.06
N ASN A 231 0.65 0.24 -3.97
CA ASN A 231 -0.18 -0.85 -3.44
C ASN A 231 -1.10 -0.39 -2.31
N ALA A 232 -0.87 0.79 -1.74
CA ALA A 232 -1.68 1.32 -0.65
C ALA A 232 -3.14 1.51 -1.06
N PHE A 233 -4.06 1.04 -0.23
CA PHE A 233 -5.49 1.28 -0.41
C PHE A 233 -6.23 1.38 0.92
N HIS A 234 -7.34 2.11 0.93
CA HIS A 234 -8.25 2.18 2.06
C HIS A 234 -9.68 2.01 1.54
N GLY A 235 -10.39 1.01 2.06
CA GLY A 235 -11.77 0.70 1.70
C GLY A 235 -12.77 1.12 2.76
N MET A 236 -13.98 1.47 2.32
CA MET A 236 -15.09 1.84 3.19
C MET A 236 -16.37 1.15 2.75
N ILE A 237 -17.17 0.77 3.74
CA ILE A 237 -18.50 0.19 3.54
C ILE A 237 -19.52 0.99 4.35
N ALA A 238 -20.63 1.36 3.73
CA ALA A 238 -21.79 1.89 4.44
C ALA A 238 -23.06 1.16 4.00
N ALA A 239 -24.09 1.20 4.83
CA ALA A 239 -25.41 0.66 4.53
C ALA A 239 -26.44 1.80 4.42
N GLU A 240 -27.29 1.73 3.40
CA GLU A 240 -28.42 2.63 3.19
C GLU A 240 -29.72 1.80 3.20
N GLU A 241 -30.71 2.22 3.98
CA GLU A 241 -32.03 1.57 4.01
C GLU A 241 -32.69 1.66 2.62
N ASP A 242 -33.21 0.56 2.09
CA ASP A 242 -33.79 0.49 0.74
C ASP A 242 -35.30 0.83 0.69
N GLY A 243 -35.91 1.16 1.84
CA GLY A 243 -37.33 1.44 1.99
C GLY A 243 -38.25 0.20 2.04
N SER A 244 -37.71 -1.00 1.80
CA SER A 244 -38.41 -2.29 1.89
C SER A 244 -38.08 -3.09 3.16
N GLY A 245 -37.28 -2.50 4.05
CA GLY A 245 -36.75 -3.14 5.25
C GLY A 245 -35.41 -3.87 5.01
N GLY A 246 -34.81 -3.71 3.83
CA GLY A 246 -33.47 -4.17 3.50
C GLY A 246 -32.44 -3.05 3.44
N PHE A 247 -31.22 -3.40 3.05
CA PHE A 247 -30.10 -2.48 2.92
C PHE A 247 -29.41 -2.61 1.56
N ASN A 248 -29.08 -1.46 0.97
CA ASN A 248 -28.10 -1.34 -0.10
C ASN A 248 -26.74 -0.99 0.50
N TYR A 249 -25.66 -1.53 -0.06
CA TYR A 249 -24.31 -1.23 0.43
C TYR A 249 -23.57 -0.29 -0.52
N LEU A 250 -22.99 0.73 0.06
CA LEU A 250 -22.00 1.59 -0.58
C LEU A 250 -20.62 1.03 -0.25
N ASN A 251 -19.93 0.43 -1.22
CA ASN A 251 -18.59 -0.10 -1.05
C ASN A 251 -17.61 0.65 -1.96
N TYR A 252 -16.66 1.36 -1.35
CA TYR A 252 -15.66 2.14 -2.06
C TYR A 252 -14.25 1.73 -1.65
N VAL A 253 -13.32 1.83 -2.59
CA VAL A 253 -11.90 1.60 -2.38
C VAL A 253 -11.14 2.78 -2.94
N VAL A 254 -10.35 3.43 -2.10
CA VAL A 254 -9.42 4.45 -2.55
C VAL A 254 -8.04 3.87 -2.62
N ARG A 255 -7.38 4.07 -3.75
CA ARG A 255 -5.98 3.67 -3.96
C ARG A 255 -5.10 4.89 -4.10
N PHE A 256 -3.90 4.79 -3.56
CA PHE A 256 -2.87 5.76 -3.86
C PHE A 256 -2.31 5.52 -5.27
N ASN A 257 -2.14 6.61 -6.03
CA ASN A 257 -1.71 6.66 -7.42
C ASN A 257 -0.49 7.58 -7.62
N GLY A 258 0.14 8.01 -6.52
CA GLY A 258 1.38 8.77 -6.56
C GLY A 258 2.64 7.91 -6.42
N THR A 259 3.76 8.60 -6.42
CA THR A 259 5.09 8.10 -6.04
C THR A 259 5.29 8.18 -4.52
N TYR A 260 6.37 7.59 -4.02
CA TYR A 260 6.74 7.72 -2.61
C TYR A 260 7.00 9.19 -2.23
N GLN A 261 7.60 9.95 -3.15
CA GLN A 261 7.91 11.38 -3.00
C GLN A 261 6.64 12.21 -2.88
N ASP A 262 5.61 11.87 -3.66
CA ASP A 262 4.30 12.49 -3.51
C ASP A 262 3.75 12.20 -2.10
N ALA A 263 3.81 10.94 -1.65
CA ALA A 263 3.28 10.53 -0.35
C ALA A 263 3.92 11.26 0.83
N ILE A 264 5.27 11.32 0.88
CA ILE A 264 5.98 12.04 1.95
C ILE A 264 5.85 13.57 1.84
N GLY A 265 5.47 14.08 0.66
CA GLY A 265 5.15 15.48 0.46
C GLY A 265 3.84 15.90 1.12
N PHE A 266 2.92 14.95 1.35
CA PHE A 266 1.68 15.18 2.07
C PHE A 266 1.90 15.00 3.58
N ASN A 267 2.50 16.01 4.21
CA ASN A 267 2.68 16.07 5.66
C ASN A 267 1.85 17.22 6.24
N PHE A 268 0.66 16.89 6.73
CA PHE A 268 -0.27 17.88 7.28
C PHE A 268 -0.05 18.05 8.79
N THR A 269 0.00 19.29 9.25
CA THR A 269 -0.09 19.59 10.68
C THR A 269 -1.51 19.40 11.20
N ASP A 270 -1.69 19.25 12.52
CA ASP A 270 -3.00 19.19 13.14
C ASP A 270 -3.88 20.39 12.79
N ASP A 271 -3.29 21.60 12.73
CA ASP A 271 -3.99 22.82 12.33
C ASP A 271 -4.46 22.76 10.88
N GLN A 272 -3.63 22.27 9.96
CA GLN A 272 -4.03 22.06 8.56
C GLN A 272 -5.16 21.03 8.45
N LEU A 273 -5.06 19.89 9.15
CA LEU A 273 -6.12 18.89 9.18
C LEU A 273 -7.43 19.43 9.78
N ASN A 274 -7.33 20.31 10.80
CA ASN A 274 -8.48 20.98 11.38
C ASN A 274 -9.14 21.96 10.41
N ASP A 275 -8.37 22.70 9.61
CA ASP A 275 -8.90 23.60 8.59
C ASP A 275 -9.50 22.85 7.41
N ILE A 276 -8.83 21.80 6.92
CA ILE A 276 -9.37 20.87 5.91
C ILE A 276 -10.71 20.30 6.39
N ARG A 277 -10.81 19.88 7.67
CA ARG A 277 -12.06 19.37 8.26
C ARG A 277 -13.18 20.43 8.24
N LYS A 278 -12.88 21.69 8.55
CA LYS A 278 -13.87 22.78 8.52
C LYS A 278 -14.37 23.00 7.09
N ASP A 279 -13.46 23.03 6.11
CA ASP A 279 -13.83 23.28 4.71
C ASP A 279 -14.56 22.08 4.11
N HIS A 280 -14.12 20.86 4.42
CA HIS A 280 -14.84 19.63 4.09
C HIS A 280 -16.28 19.65 4.61
N LYS A 281 -16.50 20.09 5.86
CA LYS A 281 -17.84 20.25 6.42
C LYS A 281 -18.68 21.28 5.66
N LYS A 282 -18.10 22.42 5.27
CA LYS A 282 -18.83 23.43 4.47
C LYS A 282 -19.27 22.85 3.11
N ILE A 283 -18.42 22.06 2.47
CA ILE A 283 -18.72 21.41 1.19
C ILE A 283 -19.83 20.38 1.38
N LEU A 284 -19.75 19.54 2.41
CA LEU A 284 -20.80 18.58 2.78
C LEU A 284 -22.16 19.27 2.94
N GLU A 285 -22.22 20.36 3.72
CA GLU A 285 -23.48 21.10 3.93
C GLU A 285 -23.99 21.74 2.63
N ALA A 286 -23.10 22.27 1.79
CA ALA A 286 -23.50 22.80 0.48
C ALA A 286 -24.05 21.73 -0.47
N LEU A 287 -23.47 20.53 -0.47
CA LEU A 287 -23.97 19.39 -1.26
C LEU A 287 -25.32 18.90 -0.76
N LYS A 288 -25.55 18.89 0.56
CA LYS A 288 -26.84 18.53 1.17
C LYS A 288 -27.99 19.46 0.76
N LEU A 289 -27.71 20.72 0.46
CA LEU A 289 -28.72 21.68 -0.01
C LEU A 289 -29.10 21.48 -1.49
N ASN A 290 -28.33 20.68 -2.23
CA ASN A 290 -28.54 20.44 -3.65
C ASN A 290 -29.14 19.05 -3.87
N THR A 291 -30.40 19.03 -4.31
CA THR A 291 -31.16 17.79 -4.58
C THR A 291 -30.52 16.84 -5.59
N LEU A 292 -29.59 17.32 -6.43
CA LEU A 292 -28.79 16.46 -7.32
C LEU A 292 -27.81 15.56 -6.55
N TYR A 293 -27.36 15.99 -5.37
CA TYR A 293 -26.30 15.36 -4.59
C TYR A 293 -26.79 14.81 -3.25
N SER A 294 -28.08 14.89 -2.96
CA SER A 294 -28.65 14.55 -1.66
C SER A 294 -29.92 13.71 -1.77
N ASN A 295 -30.13 12.84 -0.80
CA ASN A 295 -31.38 12.10 -0.57
C ASN A 295 -32.16 12.71 0.61
N ASP A 296 -33.39 12.24 0.83
CA ASP A 296 -34.19 12.52 2.03
C ASP A 296 -34.33 14.03 2.36
N GLY A 297 -34.49 14.85 1.31
CA GLY A 297 -34.62 16.31 1.47
C GLY A 297 -33.36 17.00 1.99
N GLY A 298 -32.18 16.42 1.78
CA GLY A 298 -30.89 16.98 2.21
C GLY A 298 -30.32 16.37 3.49
N PHE A 299 -30.95 15.32 4.04
CA PHE A 299 -30.47 14.69 5.26
C PHE A 299 -29.16 13.91 5.04
N THR A 300 -29.07 13.20 3.90
CA THR A 300 -27.93 12.36 3.48
C THR A 300 -27.47 12.76 2.09
N LEU A 301 -26.20 12.51 1.78
CA LEU A 301 -25.72 12.61 0.40
C LEU A 301 -26.07 11.33 -0.35
N ASN A 302 -26.43 11.46 -1.63
CA ASN A 302 -26.55 10.30 -2.51
C ASN A 302 -25.16 9.87 -3.03
N LYS A 303 -25.10 8.78 -3.81
CA LYS A 303 -23.83 8.26 -4.35
C LYS A 303 -23.04 9.31 -5.16
N GLU A 304 -23.70 10.16 -5.94
CA GLU A 304 -23.07 11.25 -6.69
C GLU A 304 -22.49 12.32 -5.76
N GLY A 305 -23.25 12.71 -4.73
CA GLY A 305 -22.82 13.67 -3.71
C GLY A 305 -21.63 13.17 -2.90
N LEU A 306 -21.63 11.91 -2.50
CA LEU A 306 -20.52 11.29 -1.79
C LEU A 306 -19.24 11.29 -2.66
N GLN A 307 -19.34 10.83 -3.91
CA GLN A 307 -18.18 10.80 -4.82
C GLN A 307 -17.64 12.22 -5.09
N LYS A 308 -18.53 13.21 -5.22
CA LYS A 308 -18.13 14.61 -5.37
C LYS A 308 -17.42 15.13 -4.12
N LEU A 309 -17.96 14.82 -2.93
CA LEU A 309 -17.34 15.17 -1.65
C LEU A 309 -15.92 14.61 -1.55
N PHE A 310 -15.71 13.35 -1.95
CA PHE A 310 -14.37 12.73 -2.00
C PHE A 310 -13.39 13.53 -2.88
N PHE A 311 -13.76 13.87 -4.11
CA PHE A 311 -12.85 14.59 -5.01
C PHE A 311 -12.54 16.00 -4.51
N GLU A 312 -13.52 16.68 -3.89
CA GLU A 312 -13.27 17.96 -3.24
C GLU A 312 -12.35 17.81 -2.02
N ALA A 313 -12.51 16.75 -1.22
CA ALA A 313 -11.59 16.44 -0.11
C ALA A 313 -10.15 16.22 -0.62
N ALA A 314 -10.00 15.39 -1.66
CA ALA A 314 -8.70 15.16 -2.29
C ALA A 314 -8.08 16.45 -2.82
N LYS A 315 -8.89 17.34 -3.41
CA LYS A 315 -8.44 18.66 -3.89
C LYS A 315 -8.02 19.59 -2.74
N LEU A 316 -8.76 19.64 -1.64
CA LEU A 316 -8.39 20.41 -0.44
C LEU A 316 -7.03 19.96 0.11
N MET A 317 -6.72 18.67 -0.02
CA MET A 317 -5.44 18.07 0.41
C MET A 317 -4.35 18.15 -0.68
N GLY A 318 -4.64 18.67 -1.87
CA GLY A 318 -3.69 18.71 -3.00
C GLY A 318 -3.38 17.33 -3.62
N MET A 319 -4.23 16.33 -3.35
CA MET A 319 -4.05 14.92 -3.72
C MET A 319 -4.89 14.49 -4.93
N GLN A 320 -5.57 15.41 -5.61
CA GLN A 320 -6.55 15.08 -6.68
C GLN A 320 -5.98 14.22 -7.83
N ASN A 321 -4.66 14.23 -8.03
CA ASN A 321 -3.98 13.42 -9.05
C ASN A 321 -3.30 12.17 -8.48
N ASN A 322 -3.28 12.03 -7.16
CA ASN A 322 -2.55 11.00 -6.43
C ASN A 322 -3.48 9.96 -5.79
N VAL A 323 -4.79 10.06 -6.01
CA VAL A 323 -5.77 9.08 -5.52
C VAL A 323 -6.69 8.62 -6.63
N ILE A 324 -7.13 7.38 -6.55
CA ILE A 324 -8.13 6.78 -7.44
C ILE A 324 -9.26 6.27 -6.57
N LEU A 325 -10.48 6.72 -6.85
CA LEU A 325 -11.70 6.18 -6.25
C LEU A 325 -12.25 5.06 -7.11
N GLN A 326 -12.51 3.92 -6.48
CA GLN A 326 -13.20 2.79 -7.08
C GLN A 326 -14.46 2.48 -6.29
N ARG A 327 -15.53 2.12 -6.99
CA ARG A 327 -16.76 1.59 -6.40
C ARG A 327 -16.84 0.11 -6.68
N VAL A 328 -17.25 -0.66 -5.69
CA VAL A 328 -17.45 -2.11 -5.79
C VAL A 328 -18.95 -2.35 -5.78
N ASP A 329 -19.49 -2.67 -6.95
CA ASP A 329 -20.89 -3.02 -7.15
C ASP A 329 -21.00 -4.55 -7.34
N ASP A 330 -22.23 -5.08 -7.32
CA ASP A 330 -22.48 -6.51 -7.55
C ASP A 330 -22.07 -6.97 -8.96
N ASP A 331 -22.10 -6.07 -9.94
CA ASP A 331 -21.64 -6.30 -11.31
C ASP A 331 -20.13 -6.07 -11.51
N GLY A 332 -19.40 -5.74 -10.43
CA GLY A 332 -17.94 -5.66 -10.39
C GLY A 332 -17.39 -4.30 -9.98
N VAL A 333 -16.08 -4.12 -10.18
CA VAL A 333 -15.34 -2.92 -9.78
C VAL A 333 -15.46 -1.85 -10.87
N LYS A 334 -15.70 -0.60 -10.49
CA LYS A 334 -15.76 0.55 -11.39
C LYS A 334 -14.83 1.64 -10.87
N THR A 335 -14.01 2.22 -11.74
CA THR A 335 -13.24 3.43 -11.42
C THR A 335 -14.15 4.65 -11.58
N ILE A 336 -14.21 5.49 -10.57
CA ILE A 336 -14.98 6.74 -10.60
C ILE A 336 -14.08 7.85 -11.14
N GLN A 337 -14.57 8.57 -12.14
CA GLN A 337 -13.89 9.71 -12.76
C GLN A 337 -14.67 10.99 -12.47
N LEU A 338 -13.96 12.08 -12.17
CA LEU A 338 -14.54 13.42 -12.09
C LEU A 338 -14.50 14.07 -13.47
N ASN A 339 -15.65 14.52 -13.95
CA ASN A 339 -15.77 15.29 -15.19
C ASN A 339 -15.44 16.77 -14.95
N SER A 340 -15.18 17.53 -16.01
CA SER A 340 -14.85 18.95 -15.94
C SER A 340 -15.99 19.82 -15.38
N ASP A 341 -17.24 19.37 -15.47
CA ASP A 341 -18.42 20.03 -14.89
C ASP A 341 -18.62 19.66 -13.39
N GLY A 342 -17.73 18.84 -12.83
CA GLY A 342 -17.78 18.38 -11.45
C GLY A 342 -18.79 17.26 -11.19
N SER A 343 -19.43 16.70 -12.23
CA SER A 343 -20.17 15.44 -12.13
C SER A 343 -19.22 14.25 -12.12
N THR A 344 -19.71 13.06 -11.76
CA THR A 344 -18.91 11.84 -11.74
C THR A 344 -19.40 10.81 -12.75
N ARG A 345 -18.48 9.99 -13.26
CA ARG A 345 -18.77 8.90 -14.18
C ARG A 345 -18.11 7.62 -13.68
N ALA A 346 -18.88 6.55 -13.54
CA ALA A 346 -18.36 5.23 -13.25
C ALA A 346 -17.91 4.53 -14.55
N VAL A 347 -16.66 4.08 -14.60
CA VAL A 347 -16.08 3.34 -15.72
C VAL A 347 -15.78 1.92 -15.26
N PRO A 348 -16.42 0.89 -15.83
CA PRO A 348 -16.14 -0.50 -15.48
C PRO A 348 -14.65 -0.85 -15.60
N CYS A 349 -14.13 -1.53 -14.60
CA CYS A 349 -12.83 -2.17 -14.70
C CYS A 349 -12.99 -3.40 -15.60
N VAL A 350 -12.61 -3.27 -16.88
CA VAL A 350 -12.52 -4.40 -17.82
C VAL A 350 -11.33 -5.28 -17.49
#